data_AF-A0A921ML63-F1
#
_entry.id   AF-A0A921ML63-F1
#
_cell.length_a   1.000
_cell.length_b   1.000
_cell.length_c   1.000
_cell.angle_alpha   90.00
_cell.angle_beta   90.00
_cell.angle_gamma   90.00
#
_symmetry.space_group_name_H-M   'P 1'
#
loop_
_entity.id
_entity.type
_entity.pdbx_description
1 polymer ?
#
loop_
_entity_poly.entity_id
_entity_poly.type
_entity_poly.pdbx_seq_one_letter_code
_entity_poly.pdbx_strand_id
1 'polypeptide(L)'
;MDTLKDAVDGLTAGGSTNHADAFEQATALFEPSSGNAKVMVMFTDGNTTAGDPPAPVAAAARAQGIVIYCIGLVGSDGVDVSALNDWATDPDNTHVAVTPDAADLEALFAQLAANISRTGATNIEINEVVTSDFVITSILDPSAGSATMLTDRSLRWTIPALGVSASESAVLEFFIRHTGADSGTKLVNESITYTDAEGNVATFPEPTVTVECDTVVCAEKCPVPVELTVEGCTDFVVVDAGDVCLASLGRIIQLNVTIKNVCPRKRVALAVILTEVGENGVEYQRGMKTLTIPAHNFPACRDVLVKCIRFVVPEDMDTSCRSGMCSARNFKARFIAHNIDNDFCCCDSVITV
;
A
#
# COMPACT_ATOMS: atom_id res chain seq x y z
N MET A 1 2.03 -47.44 17.95
CA MET A 1 3.30 -46.70 17.89
C MET A 1 4.41 -47.49 18.60
N ASP A 2 4.11 -48.09 19.75
CA ASP A 2 5.08 -48.88 20.54
C ASP A 2 5.62 -50.10 19.79
N THR A 3 4.77 -50.84 19.06
CA THR A 3 5.20 -52.02 18.27
C THR A 3 6.21 -51.70 17.16
N LEU A 4 6.13 -50.51 16.54
CA LEU A 4 7.09 -50.10 15.51
C LEU A 4 8.42 -49.69 16.13
N LYS A 5 8.37 -48.98 17.27
CA LYS A 5 9.56 -48.60 18.04
C LYS A 5 10.31 -49.85 18.51
N ASP A 6 9.60 -50.79 19.11
CA ASP A 6 10.19 -52.05 19.58
C ASP A 6 10.82 -52.86 18.42
N ALA A 7 10.21 -52.86 17.23
CA ALA A 7 10.76 -53.53 16.06
C ALA A 7 12.02 -52.83 15.52
N VAL A 8 12.05 -51.50 15.52
CA VAL A 8 13.23 -50.71 15.12
C VAL A 8 14.37 -50.87 16.13
N ASP A 9 14.07 -50.78 17.43
CA ASP A 9 15.04 -50.95 18.52
C ASP A 9 15.63 -52.38 18.56
N GLY A 10 14.90 -53.36 18.02
CA GLY A 10 15.34 -54.73 17.87
C GLY A 10 16.25 -55.00 16.67
N LEU A 11 16.51 -54.03 15.79
CA LEU A 11 17.38 -54.21 14.63
C LEU A 11 18.84 -54.38 15.06
N THR A 12 19.51 -55.39 14.51
CA THR A 12 20.94 -55.65 14.75
C THR A 12 21.74 -55.55 13.47
N ALA A 13 22.83 -54.78 13.48
CA ALA A 13 23.71 -54.67 12.32
C ALA A 13 24.44 -56.00 12.05
N GLY A 14 24.42 -56.45 10.80
CA GLY A 14 25.15 -57.63 10.32
C GLY A 14 24.68 -58.08 8.94
N GLY A 15 25.53 -58.86 8.24
CA GLY A 15 25.20 -59.43 6.93
C GLY A 15 25.69 -58.60 5.74
N SER A 16 25.00 -58.73 4.60
CA SER A 16 25.27 -58.02 3.34
C SER A 16 24.13 -57.06 3.02
N THR A 17 24.37 -56.14 2.08
CA THR A 17 23.45 -55.05 1.71
C THR A 17 22.83 -55.33 0.35
N ASN A 18 21.53 -55.66 0.33
CA ASN A 18 20.75 -55.92 -0.89
C ASN A 18 19.67 -54.85 -1.07
N HIS A 19 20.03 -53.74 -1.71
CA HIS A 19 19.12 -52.61 -1.93
C HIS A 19 17.99 -52.92 -2.91
N ALA A 20 18.24 -53.78 -3.91
CA ALA A 20 17.21 -54.17 -4.88
C ALA A 20 16.03 -54.87 -4.18
N ASP A 21 16.32 -55.89 -3.35
CA ASP A 21 15.29 -56.57 -2.57
C ASP A 21 14.58 -55.61 -1.60
N ALA A 22 15.31 -54.68 -0.96
CA ALA A 22 14.70 -53.68 -0.10
C ALA A 22 13.66 -52.81 -0.84
N PHE A 23 13.97 -52.35 -2.06
CA PHE A 23 13.03 -51.61 -2.90
C PHE A 23 11.84 -52.46 -3.32
N GLU A 24 12.04 -53.73 -3.68
CA GLU A 24 10.98 -54.65 -4.06
C GLU A 24 10.00 -54.91 -2.90
N GLN A 25 10.54 -55.25 -1.72
CA GLN A 25 9.73 -55.49 -0.52
C GLN A 25 8.96 -54.24 -0.11
N ALA A 26 9.61 -53.08 -0.10
CA ALA A 26 8.95 -51.83 0.27
C ALA A 26 7.88 -51.41 -0.74
N THR A 27 8.09 -51.68 -2.04
CA THR A 27 7.07 -51.47 -3.07
C THR A 27 5.87 -52.39 -2.87
N ALA A 28 6.11 -53.66 -2.52
CA ALA A 28 5.06 -54.65 -2.28
C ALA A 28 4.19 -54.35 -1.05
N LEU A 29 4.68 -53.54 -0.11
CA LEU A 29 3.90 -53.08 1.06
C LEU A 29 2.85 -52.01 0.70
N PHE A 30 2.96 -51.34 -0.45
CA PHE A 30 1.96 -50.38 -0.86
C PHE A 30 0.76 -51.05 -1.51
N GLU A 31 -0.43 -50.65 -1.09
CA GLU A 31 -1.67 -51.01 -1.77
C GLU A 31 -1.73 -50.33 -3.16
N PRO A 32 -1.73 -51.08 -4.28
CA PRO A 32 -1.62 -50.49 -5.62
C PRO A 32 -2.75 -49.51 -5.94
N SER A 33 -3.96 -49.79 -5.46
CA SER A 33 -5.19 -49.01 -5.68
C SER A 33 -5.35 -47.82 -4.73
N SER A 34 -4.46 -47.64 -3.75
CA SER A 34 -4.54 -46.52 -2.82
C SER A 34 -4.27 -45.20 -3.55
N GLY A 35 -5.14 -44.21 -3.33
CA GLY A 35 -4.95 -42.83 -3.78
C GLY A 35 -4.05 -41.99 -2.87
N ASN A 36 -3.56 -42.55 -1.77
CA ASN A 36 -2.66 -41.85 -0.86
C ASN A 36 -1.28 -41.67 -1.52
N ALA A 37 -0.58 -40.59 -1.14
CA ALA A 37 0.82 -40.43 -1.49
C ALA A 37 1.63 -41.63 -0.96
N LYS A 38 2.49 -42.18 -1.80
CA LYS A 38 3.34 -43.33 -1.48
C LYS A 38 4.76 -42.81 -1.29
N VAL A 39 5.28 -42.93 -0.08
CA VAL A 39 6.60 -42.39 0.29
C VAL A 39 7.46 -43.50 0.86
N MET A 40 8.65 -43.66 0.30
CA MET A 40 9.69 -44.56 0.78
C MET A 40 10.88 -43.75 1.27
N VAL A 41 11.44 -44.14 2.42
CA VAL A 41 12.64 -43.52 2.97
C VAL A 41 13.69 -44.59 3.19
N MET A 42 14.82 -44.48 2.48
CA MET A 42 15.92 -45.42 2.48
C MET A 42 17.06 -44.89 3.36
N PHE A 43 17.57 -45.70 4.27
CA PHE A 43 18.71 -45.40 5.14
C PHE A 43 19.88 -46.29 4.77
N THR A 44 20.98 -45.70 4.29
CA THR A 44 22.09 -46.49 3.76
C THR A 44 23.35 -45.65 3.57
N ASP A 45 24.49 -46.30 3.48
CA ASP A 45 25.75 -45.71 3.00
C ASP A 45 25.85 -45.70 1.46
N GLY A 46 24.95 -46.39 0.76
CA GLY A 46 24.91 -46.46 -0.70
C GLY A 46 25.71 -47.64 -1.30
N ASN A 47 26.35 -48.46 -0.47
CA ASN A 47 27.22 -49.54 -0.93
C ASN A 47 26.47 -50.87 -1.03
N THR A 48 25.99 -51.21 -2.23
CA THR A 48 25.37 -52.52 -2.49
C THR A 48 26.42 -53.63 -2.50
N THR A 49 26.21 -54.69 -1.72
CA THR A 49 27.15 -55.82 -1.60
C THR A 49 26.55 -57.18 -1.94
N ALA A 50 25.24 -57.25 -2.17
CA ALA A 50 24.53 -58.46 -2.58
C ALA A 50 23.30 -58.11 -3.46
N GLY A 51 22.82 -59.10 -4.20
CA GLY A 51 21.61 -58.98 -5.03
C GLY A 51 21.86 -58.35 -6.41
N ASP A 52 20.75 -58.07 -7.08
CA ASP A 52 20.73 -57.40 -8.39
C ASP A 52 21.02 -55.90 -8.26
N PRO A 53 21.36 -55.20 -9.36
CA PRO A 53 21.53 -53.75 -9.35
C PRO A 53 20.25 -53.03 -8.89
N PRO A 54 20.32 -52.11 -7.91
CA PRO A 54 19.13 -51.45 -7.35
C PRO A 54 18.51 -50.37 -8.25
N ALA A 55 19.31 -49.71 -9.10
CA ALA A 55 18.86 -48.56 -9.88
C ALA A 55 17.62 -48.85 -10.78
N PRO A 56 17.55 -49.96 -11.53
CA PRO A 56 16.35 -50.31 -12.29
C PRO A 56 15.10 -50.51 -11.42
N VAL A 57 15.26 -51.06 -10.21
CA VAL A 57 14.15 -51.31 -9.28
C VAL A 57 13.63 -50.01 -8.69
N ALA A 58 14.53 -49.14 -8.23
CA ALA A 58 14.18 -47.80 -7.74
C ALA A 58 13.46 -46.98 -8.82
N ALA A 59 13.96 -47.01 -10.06
CA ALA A 59 13.31 -46.35 -11.20
C ALA A 59 11.89 -46.90 -11.46
N ALA A 60 11.69 -48.21 -11.34
CA ALA A 60 10.37 -48.81 -11.50
C ALA A 60 9.40 -48.42 -10.37
N ALA A 61 9.89 -48.28 -9.13
CA ALA A 61 9.09 -47.78 -8.01
C ALA A 61 8.69 -46.30 -8.22
N ARG A 62 9.62 -45.44 -8.65
CA ARG A 62 9.33 -44.04 -9.01
C ARG A 62 8.31 -43.95 -10.13
N ALA A 63 8.40 -44.81 -11.14
CA ALA A 63 7.43 -44.87 -12.25
C ALA A 63 6.00 -45.23 -11.78
N GLN A 64 5.84 -45.83 -10.59
CA GLN A 64 4.54 -46.10 -9.96
C GLN A 64 4.03 -44.92 -9.11
N GLY A 65 4.72 -43.78 -9.13
CA GLY A 65 4.38 -42.60 -8.34
C GLY A 65 4.83 -42.68 -6.88
N ILE A 66 5.76 -43.57 -6.55
CA ILE A 66 6.36 -43.65 -5.22
C ILE A 66 7.49 -42.61 -5.12
N VAL A 67 7.39 -41.70 -4.15
CA VAL A 67 8.44 -40.75 -3.83
C VAL A 67 9.49 -41.45 -2.96
N ILE A 68 10.75 -41.42 -3.40
CA ILE A 68 11.87 -42.06 -2.71
C ILE A 68 12.80 -40.99 -2.15
N TYR A 69 12.97 -41.00 -0.83
CA TYR A 69 13.99 -40.24 -0.11
C TYR A 69 15.16 -41.17 0.23
N CYS A 70 16.40 -40.72 0.06
CA CYS A 70 17.61 -41.43 0.46
C CYS A 70 18.37 -40.63 1.51
N ILE A 71 18.64 -41.28 2.64
CA ILE A 71 19.39 -40.70 3.76
C ILE A 71 20.70 -41.46 3.89
N GLY A 72 21.78 -40.77 3.53
CA GLY A 72 23.16 -41.20 3.59
C GLY A 72 23.66 -41.23 5.03
N LEU A 73 23.93 -42.43 5.54
CA LEU A 73 24.53 -42.63 6.86
C LEU A 73 26.05 -42.78 6.73
N VAL A 74 26.81 -41.87 7.34
CA VAL A 74 28.27 -41.90 7.26
C VAL A 74 28.83 -43.04 8.12
N GLY A 75 29.20 -44.15 7.45
CA GLY A 75 29.92 -45.28 8.03
C GLY A 75 31.44 -45.18 7.85
N SER A 76 32.16 -46.28 8.16
CA SER A 76 33.62 -46.35 8.00
C SER A 76 34.10 -46.26 6.55
N ASP A 77 33.25 -46.67 5.60
CA ASP A 77 33.58 -46.75 4.17
C ASP A 77 33.12 -45.51 3.37
N GLY A 78 32.60 -44.50 4.07
CA GLY A 78 32.01 -43.30 3.44
C GLY A 78 30.61 -43.54 2.89
N VAL A 79 30.09 -42.56 2.14
CA VAL A 79 28.74 -42.62 1.53
C VAL A 79 28.86 -42.47 0.02
N ASP A 80 28.27 -43.39 -0.75
CA ASP A 80 28.11 -43.27 -2.19
C ASP A 80 26.89 -42.40 -2.53
N VAL A 81 27.10 -41.08 -2.51
CA VAL A 81 26.05 -40.10 -2.82
C VAL A 81 25.55 -40.23 -4.26
N SER A 82 26.40 -40.68 -5.20
CA SER A 82 25.97 -40.85 -6.58
C SER A 82 24.92 -41.95 -6.71
N ALA A 83 25.11 -43.05 -5.97
CA ALA A 83 24.12 -44.11 -5.90
C ALA A 83 22.80 -43.62 -5.28
N LEU A 84 22.87 -42.83 -4.20
CA LEU A 84 21.66 -42.27 -3.57
C LEU A 84 20.88 -41.36 -4.53
N ASN A 85 21.55 -40.48 -5.26
CA ASN A 85 20.94 -39.60 -6.24
C ASN A 85 20.24 -40.40 -7.36
N ASP A 86 20.85 -41.50 -7.84
CA ASP A 86 20.24 -42.34 -8.87
C ASP A 86 18.96 -43.05 -8.38
N TRP A 87 18.87 -43.33 -7.08
CA TRP A 87 17.73 -44.02 -6.47
C TRP A 87 16.63 -43.08 -5.97
N ALA A 88 16.98 -41.87 -5.54
CA ALA A 88 16.03 -40.90 -5.04
C ALA A 88 15.11 -40.33 -6.14
N THR A 89 14.03 -39.67 -5.73
CA THR A 89 13.17 -38.90 -6.64
C THR A 89 13.75 -37.52 -6.85
N ASP A 90 13.70 -37.01 -8.07
CA ASP A 90 14.17 -35.66 -8.36
C ASP A 90 13.27 -34.59 -7.69
N PRO A 91 13.84 -33.46 -7.23
CA PRO A 91 15.25 -33.12 -7.31
C PRO A 91 16.07 -33.64 -6.11
N ASP A 92 17.30 -34.10 -6.38
CA ASP A 92 18.25 -34.65 -5.39
C ASP A 92 18.43 -33.76 -4.16
N ASN A 93 18.48 -32.44 -4.34
CA ASN A 93 18.69 -31.48 -3.24
C ASN A 93 17.56 -31.45 -2.20
N THR A 94 16.43 -32.11 -2.47
CA THR A 94 15.30 -32.23 -1.54
C THR A 94 15.02 -33.66 -1.10
N HIS A 95 15.51 -34.66 -1.85
CA HIS A 95 15.25 -36.08 -1.58
C HIS A 95 16.49 -36.87 -1.16
N VAL A 96 17.69 -36.29 -1.27
CA VAL A 96 18.94 -36.87 -0.78
C VAL A 96 19.52 -35.98 0.30
N ALA A 97 19.83 -36.57 1.44
CA ALA A 97 20.54 -35.92 2.51
C ALA A 97 21.63 -36.83 3.05
N VAL A 98 22.77 -36.27 3.41
CA VAL A 98 23.86 -37.00 4.07
C VAL A 98 24.03 -36.39 5.45
N THR A 99 23.85 -37.20 6.47
CA THR A 99 23.89 -36.74 7.86
C THR A 99 25.21 -37.17 8.49
N PRO A 100 26.06 -36.24 8.93
CA PRO A 100 27.37 -36.58 9.50
C PRO A 100 27.24 -37.16 10.92
N ASP A 101 26.16 -36.87 11.64
CA ASP A 101 25.90 -37.37 12.99
C ASP A 101 24.40 -37.63 13.27
N ALA A 102 24.14 -38.21 14.45
CA ALA A 102 22.80 -38.59 14.87
C ALA A 102 21.87 -37.39 15.19
N ALA A 103 22.43 -36.25 15.60
CA ALA A 103 21.63 -35.07 15.93
C ALA A 103 21.09 -34.40 14.65
N ASP A 104 21.95 -34.31 13.62
CA ASP A 104 21.54 -33.85 12.29
C ASP A 104 20.52 -34.80 11.65
N LEU A 105 20.65 -36.10 11.91
CA LEU A 105 19.67 -37.10 11.48
C LEU A 105 18.30 -36.87 12.13
N GLU A 106 18.23 -36.70 13.44
CA GLU A 106 16.97 -36.39 14.15
C GLU A 106 16.33 -35.09 13.64
N ALA A 107 17.12 -34.04 13.41
CA ALA A 107 16.63 -32.77 12.88
C ALA A 107 16.09 -32.91 11.45
N LEU A 108 16.78 -33.66 10.58
CA LEU A 108 16.33 -33.97 9.24
C LEU A 108 15.02 -34.75 9.26
N PHE A 109 14.90 -35.74 10.15
CA PHE A 109 13.66 -36.49 10.33
C PHE A 109 12.50 -35.61 10.78
N ALA A 110 12.72 -34.69 11.72
CA ALA A 110 11.69 -33.76 12.15
C ALA A 110 11.20 -32.89 10.99
N GLN A 111 12.12 -32.45 10.11
CA GLN A 111 11.78 -31.66 8.93
C GLN A 111 11.08 -32.48 7.84
N LEU A 112 11.57 -33.67 7.52
CA LEU A 112 10.92 -34.58 6.56
C LEU A 112 9.53 -34.99 7.05
N ALA A 113 9.41 -35.34 8.33
CA ALA A 113 8.13 -35.62 8.94
C ALA A 113 7.21 -34.39 8.87
N ALA A 114 7.69 -33.17 9.16
CA ALA A 114 6.89 -31.95 9.03
C ALA A 114 6.44 -31.68 7.58
N ASN A 115 7.28 -31.94 6.59
CA ASN A 115 6.95 -31.71 5.17
C ASN A 115 6.03 -32.80 4.61
N ILE A 116 6.18 -34.05 5.05
CA ILE A 116 5.31 -35.17 4.66
C ILE A 116 3.97 -35.11 5.41
N SER A 117 3.94 -34.56 6.63
CA SER A 117 2.74 -34.50 7.48
C SER A 117 1.92 -33.22 7.33
N ARG A 118 2.41 -32.18 6.65
CA ARG A 118 1.61 -30.99 6.36
C ARG A 118 0.63 -31.26 5.23
N THR A 119 -0.52 -31.83 5.59
CA THR A 119 -1.75 -31.49 4.91
C THR A 119 -1.86 -29.97 4.91
N GLY A 120 -2.08 -29.35 3.76
CA GLY A 120 -2.34 -27.91 3.68
C GLY A 120 -3.42 -27.43 4.66
N ALA A 121 -3.47 -26.12 4.87
CA ALA A 121 -4.33 -25.50 5.85
C ALA A 121 -5.81 -25.80 5.58
N THR A 122 -6.54 -26.24 6.59
CA THR A 122 -7.98 -26.49 6.55
C THR A 122 -8.72 -25.56 7.49
N ASN A 123 -10.00 -25.29 7.17
CA ASN A 123 -10.85 -24.36 7.91
C ASN A 123 -10.19 -22.99 8.12
N ILE A 124 -9.61 -22.45 7.05
CA ILE A 124 -8.95 -21.15 7.07
C ILE A 124 -9.99 -20.05 7.26
N GLU A 125 -9.73 -19.15 8.20
CA GLU A 125 -10.47 -17.91 8.39
C GLU A 125 -9.48 -16.73 8.39
N ILE A 126 -9.73 -15.75 7.51
CA ILE A 126 -9.00 -14.48 7.44
C ILE A 126 -10.00 -13.36 7.76
N ASN A 127 -9.71 -12.57 8.78
CA ASN A 127 -10.52 -11.39 9.12
C ASN A 127 -9.69 -10.12 8.87
N GLU A 128 -10.23 -9.24 8.02
CA GLU A 128 -9.63 -7.96 7.63
C GLU A 128 -10.49 -6.81 8.16
N VAL A 129 -9.84 -5.79 8.71
CA VAL A 129 -10.45 -4.53 9.14
C VAL A 129 -9.66 -3.39 8.53
N VAL A 130 -10.31 -2.57 7.70
CA VAL A 130 -9.70 -1.36 7.13
C VAL A 130 -9.77 -0.21 8.13
N THR A 131 -8.87 0.78 8.03
CA THR A 131 -8.82 1.95 8.93
C THR A 131 -10.05 2.85 8.81
N SER A 132 -10.27 3.77 9.77
CA SER A 132 -11.54 4.52 9.87
C SER A 132 -11.76 5.53 8.77
N ASP A 133 -10.70 5.82 8.01
CA ASP A 133 -10.74 6.70 6.85
C ASP A 133 -11.31 6.00 5.61
N PHE A 134 -11.56 4.69 5.64
CA PHE A 134 -12.05 3.92 4.50
C PHE A 134 -13.32 3.13 4.81
N VAL A 135 -14.13 2.93 3.77
CA VAL A 135 -15.23 1.98 3.75
C VAL A 135 -15.07 1.01 2.59
N ILE A 136 -15.43 -0.25 2.79
CA ILE A 136 -15.44 -1.29 1.76
C ILE A 136 -16.70 -1.11 0.91
N THR A 137 -16.53 -0.91 -0.39
CA THR A 137 -17.63 -0.66 -1.33
C THR A 137 -18.11 -1.92 -2.03
N SER A 138 -17.22 -2.89 -2.26
CA SER A 138 -17.54 -4.15 -2.91
C SER A 138 -16.46 -5.19 -2.63
N ILE A 139 -16.86 -6.47 -2.67
CA ILE A 139 -15.98 -7.63 -2.53
C ILE A 139 -16.17 -8.46 -3.81
N LEU A 140 -15.07 -8.83 -4.47
CA LEU A 140 -15.11 -9.70 -5.64
C LEU A 140 -15.15 -11.17 -5.20
N ASP A 141 -15.63 -12.04 -6.10
CA ASP A 141 -15.63 -13.47 -5.84
C ASP A 141 -14.19 -13.97 -5.66
N PRO A 142 -13.85 -14.59 -4.51
CA PRO A 142 -12.50 -15.08 -4.28
C PRO A 142 -12.17 -16.27 -5.17
N SER A 143 -10.88 -16.47 -5.45
CA SER A 143 -10.42 -17.64 -6.22
C SER A 143 -10.59 -18.96 -5.45
N ALA A 144 -10.78 -18.89 -4.13
CA ALA A 144 -11.06 -20.03 -3.27
C ALA A 144 -11.96 -19.62 -2.09
N GLY A 145 -12.85 -20.53 -1.69
CA GLY A 145 -13.71 -20.31 -0.53
C GLY A 145 -14.79 -19.24 -0.74
N SER A 146 -15.13 -18.51 0.31
CA SER A 146 -16.16 -17.47 0.27
C SER A 146 -15.81 -16.28 1.17
N ALA A 147 -16.08 -15.07 0.68
CA ALA A 147 -15.85 -13.84 1.41
C ALA A 147 -17.17 -13.15 1.72
N THR A 148 -17.28 -12.61 2.94
CA THR A 148 -18.49 -11.94 3.42
C THR A 148 -18.12 -10.61 4.07
N MET A 149 -18.88 -9.57 3.77
CA MET A 149 -18.77 -8.28 4.44
C MET A 149 -19.47 -8.39 5.80
N LEU A 150 -18.74 -8.12 6.88
CA LEU A 150 -19.30 -8.13 8.24
C LEU A 150 -19.81 -6.74 8.64
N THR A 151 -19.08 -5.70 8.26
CA THR A 151 -19.44 -4.28 8.41
C THR A 151 -18.95 -3.51 7.19
N ASP A 152 -19.26 -2.21 7.10
CA ASP A 152 -18.69 -1.34 6.07
C ASP A 152 -17.15 -1.18 6.17
N ARG A 153 -16.51 -1.67 7.23
CA ARG A 153 -15.06 -1.63 7.44
C ARG A 153 -14.39 -2.99 7.61
N SER A 154 -15.14 -4.08 7.63
CA SER A 154 -14.57 -5.39 7.93
C SER A 154 -15.16 -6.50 7.09
N LEU A 155 -14.31 -7.43 6.68
CA LEU A 155 -14.72 -8.63 5.95
C LEU A 155 -14.13 -9.88 6.60
N ARG A 156 -14.76 -11.01 6.31
CA ARG A 156 -14.28 -12.33 6.63
C ARG A 156 -14.18 -13.16 5.37
N TRP A 157 -13.02 -13.77 5.16
CA TRP A 157 -12.77 -14.72 4.09
C TRP A 157 -12.54 -16.11 4.68
N THR A 158 -13.31 -17.09 4.22
CA THR A 158 -13.22 -18.48 4.68
C THR A 158 -12.81 -19.38 3.53
N ILE A 159 -11.85 -20.28 3.75
CA ILE A 159 -11.39 -21.26 2.76
C ILE A 159 -11.42 -22.65 3.40
N PRO A 160 -12.18 -23.62 2.87
CA PRO A 160 -12.29 -24.95 3.48
C PRO A 160 -10.94 -25.68 3.59
N ALA A 161 -10.11 -25.58 2.56
CA ALA A 161 -8.80 -26.21 2.46
C ALA A 161 -7.95 -25.48 1.42
N LEU A 162 -6.64 -25.36 1.66
CA LEU A 162 -5.67 -24.82 0.70
C LEU A 162 -4.31 -25.50 0.89
N GLY A 163 -3.71 -25.97 -0.20
CA GLY A 163 -2.39 -26.58 -0.19
C GLY A 163 -2.37 -28.04 0.27
N VAL A 164 -3.53 -28.71 0.26
CA VAL A 164 -3.69 -30.08 0.81
C VAL A 164 -3.14 -31.16 -0.11
N SER A 165 -3.31 -31.00 -1.42
CA SER A 165 -2.89 -31.98 -2.43
C SER A 165 -1.68 -31.55 -3.26
N ALA A 166 -1.40 -30.25 -3.32
CA ALA A 166 -0.29 -29.65 -4.07
C ALA A 166 -0.07 -28.21 -3.60
N SER A 167 0.98 -27.55 -4.09
CA SER A 167 1.15 -26.11 -3.88
C SER A 167 0.01 -25.32 -4.55
N GLU A 168 -0.81 -24.67 -3.75
CA GLU A 168 -1.97 -23.88 -4.18
C GLU A 168 -1.86 -22.42 -3.74
N SER A 169 -2.59 -21.53 -4.40
CA SER A 169 -2.69 -20.12 -4.04
C SER A 169 -4.14 -19.64 -4.11
N ALA A 170 -4.48 -18.67 -3.27
CA ALA A 170 -5.81 -18.09 -3.23
C ALA A 170 -5.72 -16.56 -3.20
N VAL A 171 -6.67 -15.90 -3.87
CA VAL A 171 -6.74 -14.44 -3.97
C VAL A 171 -8.16 -13.97 -3.66
N LEU A 172 -8.25 -12.89 -2.89
CA LEU A 172 -9.47 -12.12 -2.66
C LEU A 172 -9.18 -10.66 -3.01
N GLU A 173 -10.05 -10.05 -3.80
CA GLU A 173 -10.00 -8.63 -4.15
C GLU A 173 -11.24 -7.92 -3.62
N PHE A 174 -11.07 -6.71 -3.09
CA PHE A 174 -12.16 -5.86 -2.63
C PHE A 174 -11.81 -4.39 -2.84
N PHE A 175 -12.84 -3.56 -2.96
CA PHE A 175 -12.69 -2.13 -3.21
C PHE A 175 -12.96 -1.34 -1.94
N ILE A 176 -12.17 -0.30 -1.74
CA ILE A 176 -12.31 0.64 -0.63
C ILE A 176 -12.48 2.07 -1.17
N ARG A 177 -13.20 2.89 -0.41
CA ARG A 177 -13.38 4.32 -0.70
C ARG A 177 -12.97 5.14 0.51
N HIS A 178 -12.14 6.15 0.29
CA HIS A 178 -11.78 7.12 1.32
C HIS A 178 -13.00 7.99 1.68
N THR A 179 -13.20 8.21 2.99
CA THR A 179 -14.30 9.00 3.55
C THR A 179 -13.81 10.11 4.49
N GLY A 180 -12.50 10.18 4.75
CA GLY A 180 -11.87 11.24 5.53
C GLY A 180 -11.80 12.59 4.77
N ALA A 181 -11.59 13.66 5.51
CA ALA A 181 -11.43 15.02 4.97
C ALA A 181 -9.97 15.40 4.70
N ASP A 182 -9.02 14.69 5.30
CA ASP A 182 -7.61 15.05 5.27
C ASP A 182 -6.86 14.34 4.14
N SER A 183 -6.02 15.11 3.44
CA SER A 183 -5.03 14.59 2.49
C SER A 183 -3.86 13.90 3.22
N GLY A 184 -3.09 13.11 2.47
CA GLY A 184 -1.83 12.52 2.93
C GLY A 184 -1.74 11.02 2.67
N THR A 185 -0.64 10.41 3.12
CA THR A 185 -0.46 8.96 3.09
C THR A 185 -1.23 8.32 4.24
N LYS A 186 -2.13 7.41 3.89
CA LYS A 186 -3.04 6.72 4.81
C LYS A 186 -2.77 5.22 4.79
N LEU A 187 -2.70 4.62 5.97
CA LEU A 187 -2.66 3.16 6.13
C LEU A 187 -4.04 2.59 5.80
N VAL A 188 -4.08 1.54 4.99
CA VAL A 188 -5.34 0.93 4.55
C VAL A 188 -5.87 -0.08 5.57
N ASN A 189 -5.02 -1.01 6.01
CA ASN A 189 -5.38 -2.06 6.95
C ASN A 189 -5.18 -1.60 8.40
N GLU A 190 -6.22 -1.71 9.21
CA GLU A 190 -6.14 -1.51 10.67
C GLU A 190 -5.68 -2.80 11.36
N SER A 191 -6.22 -3.94 10.92
CA SER A 191 -5.80 -5.25 11.39
C SER A 191 -6.17 -6.35 10.40
N ILE A 192 -5.28 -7.33 10.25
CA ILE A 192 -5.55 -8.58 9.54
C ILE A 192 -5.14 -9.75 10.41
N THR A 193 -6.01 -10.75 10.50
CA THR A 193 -5.78 -11.97 11.29
C THR A 193 -6.02 -13.20 10.44
N TYR A 194 -5.27 -14.26 10.72
CA TYR A 194 -5.36 -15.56 10.07
C TYR A 194 -5.43 -16.65 11.11
N THR A 195 -6.31 -17.63 10.90
CA THR A 195 -6.40 -18.87 11.67
C THR A 195 -6.75 -20.03 10.76
N ASP A 196 -6.26 -21.22 11.07
CA ASP A 196 -6.62 -22.50 10.45
C ASP A 196 -6.66 -23.60 11.51
N ALA A 197 -7.00 -24.84 11.13
CA ALA A 197 -7.06 -25.98 12.05
C ALA A 197 -5.67 -26.51 12.45
N GLU A 198 -4.67 -26.36 11.58
CA GLU A 198 -3.31 -26.88 11.75
C GLU A 198 -2.40 -25.92 12.55
N GLY A 199 -2.83 -24.68 12.79
CA GLY A 199 -2.07 -23.67 13.53
C GLY A 199 -0.95 -23.04 12.71
N ASN A 200 -1.10 -22.94 11.39
CA ASN A 200 -0.14 -22.25 10.55
C ASN A 200 -0.12 -20.73 10.83
N VAL A 201 0.99 -20.08 10.48
CA VAL A 201 1.16 -18.63 10.64
C VAL A 201 1.30 -17.98 9.27
N ALA A 202 0.47 -16.99 9.00
CA ALA A 202 0.52 -16.16 7.80
C ALA A 202 1.01 -14.74 8.13
N THR A 203 1.79 -14.14 7.23
CA THR A 203 2.25 -12.75 7.34
C THR A 203 1.66 -11.93 6.20
N PHE A 204 1.06 -10.79 6.53
CA PHE A 204 0.46 -9.87 5.58
C PHE A 204 1.19 -8.53 5.58
N PRO A 205 1.31 -7.86 4.41
CA PRO A 205 1.91 -6.53 4.33
C PRO A 205 0.99 -5.44 4.91
N GLU A 206 1.55 -4.25 5.14
CA GLU A 206 0.82 -3.04 5.57
C GLU A 206 0.66 -2.06 4.39
N PRO A 207 -0.40 -2.19 3.56
CA PRO A 207 -0.64 -1.31 2.43
C PRO A 207 -0.95 0.14 2.83
N THR A 208 -0.40 1.10 2.08
CA THR A 208 -0.69 2.54 2.21
C THR A 208 -1.15 3.13 0.88
N VAL A 209 -1.97 4.18 0.95
CA VAL A 209 -2.46 4.95 -0.20
C VAL A 209 -2.32 6.45 0.06
N THR A 210 -1.96 7.22 -0.97
CA THR A 210 -1.89 8.68 -0.88
C THR A 210 -3.20 9.28 -1.39
N VAL A 211 -3.83 10.12 -0.56
CA VAL A 211 -5.10 10.79 -0.87
C VAL A 211 -4.88 12.29 -1.01
N GLU A 212 -5.45 12.89 -2.06
CA GLU A 212 -5.49 14.33 -2.29
C GLU A 212 -6.95 14.81 -2.23
N CYS A 213 -7.33 15.46 -1.13
CA CYS A 213 -8.65 16.04 -0.90
C CYS A 213 -8.63 17.54 -1.29
N ASP A 214 -8.51 17.84 -2.58
CA ASP A 214 -8.53 19.23 -3.06
C ASP A 214 -9.92 19.87 -2.89
N THR A 215 -9.93 21.13 -2.45
CA THR A 215 -11.18 21.90 -2.35
C THR A 215 -11.53 22.45 -3.73
N VAL A 216 -12.44 21.77 -4.44
CA VAL A 216 -12.97 22.27 -5.72
C VAL A 216 -14.01 23.36 -5.43
N VAL A 217 -13.59 24.63 -5.58
CA VAL A 217 -14.51 25.78 -5.48
C VAL A 217 -15.08 26.09 -6.86
N CYS A 218 -16.34 25.70 -7.08
CA CYS A 218 -17.09 26.13 -8.26
C CYS A 218 -17.59 27.56 -8.02
N ALA A 219 -16.88 28.56 -8.56
CA ALA A 219 -17.22 29.97 -8.40
C ALA A 219 -18.56 30.37 -9.04
N GLU A 220 -19.00 29.65 -10.08
CA GLU A 220 -20.23 29.93 -10.81
C GLU A 220 -21.21 28.76 -10.69
N LYS A 221 -22.47 29.06 -10.34
CA LYS A 221 -23.56 28.07 -10.41
C LYS A 221 -24.12 28.05 -11.82
N CYS A 222 -24.47 26.86 -12.32
CA CYS A 222 -25.15 26.74 -13.61
C CYS A 222 -26.47 27.53 -13.61
N PRO A 223 -26.79 28.27 -14.69
CA PRO A 223 -28.06 28.96 -14.81
C PRO A 223 -29.22 27.97 -14.82
N VAL A 224 -30.35 28.36 -14.21
CA VAL A 224 -31.56 27.54 -14.22
C VAL A 224 -32.16 27.58 -15.64
N PRO A 225 -32.41 26.42 -16.29
CA PRO A 225 -33.06 26.38 -17.59
C PRO A 225 -34.45 27.02 -17.53
N VAL A 226 -34.77 27.85 -18.51
CA VAL A 226 -36.15 28.33 -18.72
C VAL A 226 -36.85 27.30 -19.59
N GLU A 227 -37.92 26.68 -19.08
CA GLU A 227 -38.74 25.71 -19.81
C GLU A 227 -39.55 26.42 -20.91
N LEU A 228 -39.42 25.95 -22.15
CA LEU A 228 -40.08 26.52 -23.32
C LEU A 228 -40.82 25.39 -24.04
N THR A 229 -42.08 25.59 -24.41
CA THR A 229 -42.87 24.61 -25.15
C THR A 229 -43.31 25.22 -26.48
N VAL A 230 -43.07 24.50 -27.59
CA VAL A 230 -43.58 24.85 -28.92
C VAL A 230 -44.65 23.83 -29.28
N GLU A 231 -45.90 24.27 -29.43
CA GLU A 231 -47.02 23.37 -29.68
C GLU A 231 -47.31 23.19 -31.19
N GLY A 232 -47.46 21.95 -31.64
CA GLY A 232 -48.00 21.63 -32.97
C GLY A 232 -47.11 22.03 -34.15
N CYS A 233 -47.73 22.41 -35.28
CA CYS A 233 -47.05 22.76 -36.55
C CYS A 233 -46.56 24.21 -36.63
N THR A 234 -46.45 24.93 -35.51
CA THR A 234 -45.88 26.29 -35.52
C THR A 234 -44.36 26.24 -35.61
N ASP A 235 -43.81 27.05 -36.50
CA ASP A 235 -42.38 27.15 -36.80
C ASP A 235 -41.68 28.32 -36.07
N PHE A 236 -42.42 29.08 -35.26
CA PHE A 236 -41.92 30.25 -34.55
C PHE A 236 -42.61 30.42 -33.19
N VAL A 237 -41.81 30.62 -32.14
CA VAL A 237 -42.26 31.03 -30.81
C VAL A 237 -41.38 32.20 -30.32
N VAL A 238 -41.99 33.20 -29.71
CA VAL A 238 -41.27 34.26 -28.99
C VAL A 238 -41.46 34.00 -27.52
N VAL A 239 -40.36 33.87 -26.79
CA VAL A 239 -40.38 33.81 -25.33
C VAL A 239 -39.53 34.94 -24.77
N ASP A 240 -40.12 35.73 -23.88
CA ASP A 240 -39.43 36.72 -23.07
C ASP A 240 -38.79 35.99 -21.88
N ALA A 241 -37.47 35.82 -21.93
CA ALA A 241 -36.70 35.15 -20.88
C ALA A 241 -36.35 36.09 -19.71
N GLY A 242 -36.88 37.33 -19.70
CA GLY A 242 -36.58 38.34 -18.69
C GLY A 242 -35.13 38.85 -18.75
N ASP A 243 -34.70 39.50 -17.66
CA ASP A 243 -33.36 40.08 -17.55
C ASP A 243 -32.33 39.06 -17.06
N VAL A 244 -31.23 38.90 -17.80
CA VAL A 244 -30.07 38.11 -17.39
C VAL A 244 -28.98 39.03 -16.85
N CYS A 245 -28.50 38.76 -15.64
CA CYS A 245 -27.40 39.53 -15.04
C CYS A 245 -26.03 39.09 -15.59
N LEU A 246 -25.09 40.02 -15.67
CA LEU A 246 -23.67 39.72 -15.88
C LEU A 246 -23.09 39.10 -14.61
N ALA A 247 -22.40 37.96 -14.74
CA ALA A 247 -21.71 37.27 -13.64
C ALA A 247 -20.20 37.56 -13.66
N SER A 248 -19.52 37.30 -12.53
CA SER A 248 -18.04 37.34 -12.41
C SER A 248 -17.39 38.69 -12.76
N LEU A 249 -18.07 39.80 -12.43
CA LEU A 249 -17.55 41.15 -12.61
C LEU A 249 -16.55 41.54 -11.50
N GLY A 250 -15.68 42.51 -11.78
CA GLY A 250 -14.71 43.03 -10.81
C GLY A 250 -14.08 44.35 -11.23
N ARG A 251 -13.40 45.02 -10.29
CA ARG A 251 -12.64 46.26 -10.50
C ARG A 251 -11.18 46.08 -10.11
N ILE A 252 -10.30 46.87 -10.73
CA ILE A 252 -8.89 46.97 -10.32
C ILE A 252 -8.67 48.32 -9.66
N ILE A 253 -8.29 48.32 -8.38
CA ILE A 253 -7.87 49.52 -7.67
C ILE A 253 -6.35 49.62 -7.77
N GLN A 254 -5.86 50.67 -8.42
CA GLN A 254 -4.42 50.96 -8.52
C GLN A 254 -4.05 52.12 -7.60
N LEU A 255 -3.13 51.87 -6.66
CA LEU A 255 -2.62 52.85 -5.70
C LEU A 255 -1.16 53.21 -6.03
N ASN A 256 -0.84 54.49 -5.83
CA ASN A 256 0.52 55.02 -5.85
C ASN A 256 0.78 55.69 -4.50
N VAL A 257 1.97 55.49 -3.92
CA VAL A 257 2.34 56.06 -2.62
C VAL A 257 3.79 56.52 -2.64
N THR A 258 4.05 57.65 -2.01
CA THR A 258 5.41 58.17 -1.83
C THR A 258 5.85 57.93 -0.39
N ILE A 259 6.89 57.13 -0.21
CA ILE A 259 7.54 56.95 1.09
C ILE A 259 8.52 58.10 1.28
N LYS A 260 8.35 58.85 2.36
CA LYS A 260 9.19 60.01 2.65
C LYS A 260 10.52 59.59 3.27
N ASN A 261 11.58 60.33 2.93
CA ASN A 261 12.86 60.28 3.64
C ASN A 261 13.51 58.87 3.76
N VAL A 262 13.48 58.09 2.68
CA VAL A 262 14.21 56.81 2.61
C VAL A 262 15.70 57.12 2.48
N CYS A 263 16.53 56.52 3.35
CA CYS A 263 17.95 56.83 3.40
C CYS A 263 18.81 55.90 2.52
N PRO A 264 20.00 56.35 2.10
CA PRO A 264 20.88 55.57 1.24
C PRO A 264 21.20 54.21 1.84
N ARG A 265 21.27 53.18 1.00
CA ARG A 265 21.59 51.79 1.39
C ARG A 265 20.61 51.16 2.41
N LYS A 266 19.43 51.75 2.63
CA LYS A 266 18.36 51.17 3.47
C LYS A 266 17.15 50.73 2.63
N ARG A 267 16.71 49.50 2.84
CA ARG A 267 15.47 48.92 2.31
C ARG A 267 14.30 49.26 3.24
N VAL A 268 13.12 49.38 2.65
CA VAL A 268 11.89 49.69 3.40
C VAL A 268 10.86 48.58 3.17
N ALA A 269 10.27 48.08 4.26
CA ALA A 269 9.09 47.24 4.19
C ALA A 269 7.87 48.15 4.13
N LEU A 270 7.01 47.94 3.13
CA LEU A 270 5.75 48.65 2.95
C LEU A 270 4.59 47.64 2.99
N ALA A 271 3.64 47.83 3.90
CA ALA A 271 2.36 47.13 3.89
C ALA A 271 1.25 48.07 3.43
N VAL A 272 0.38 47.58 2.56
CA VAL A 272 -0.82 48.26 2.07
C VAL A 272 -2.03 47.39 2.39
N ILE A 273 -2.97 47.90 3.17
CA ILE A 273 -4.19 47.22 3.57
C ILE A 273 -5.37 47.92 2.91
N LEU A 274 -6.14 47.18 2.11
CA LEU A 274 -7.35 47.67 1.46
C LEU A 274 -8.59 47.15 2.19
N THR A 275 -9.50 48.06 2.48
CA THR A 275 -10.79 47.80 3.12
C THR A 275 -11.91 48.46 2.33
N GLU A 276 -13.08 47.85 2.32
CA GLU A 276 -14.31 48.39 1.76
C GLU A 276 -15.26 48.82 2.88
N VAL A 277 -15.91 49.96 2.72
CA VAL A 277 -16.88 50.51 3.68
C VAL A 277 -18.28 50.12 3.22
N GLY A 278 -18.96 49.27 3.99
CA GLY A 278 -20.36 48.91 3.75
C GLY A 278 -21.36 49.99 4.20
N GLU A 279 -22.65 49.73 3.98
CA GLU A 279 -23.74 50.70 4.20
C GLU A 279 -23.80 51.26 5.64
N ASN A 280 -23.41 50.45 6.64
CA ASN A 280 -23.40 50.85 8.05
C ASN A 280 -22.07 51.49 8.51
N GLY A 281 -21.17 51.83 7.58
CA GLY A 281 -19.83 52.34 7.89
C GLY A 281 -18.84 51.28 8.38
N VAL A 282 -19.24 50.01 8.42
CA VAL A 282 -18.40 48.87 8.79
C VAL A 282 -17.36 48.63 7.70
N GLU A 283 -16.12 48.43 8.10
CA GLU A 283 -15.02 48.15 7.17
C GLU A 283 -14.78 46.65 7.02
N TYR A 284 -14.77 46.17 5.78
CA TYR A 284 -14.48 44.79 5.42
C TYR A 284 -13.13 44.71 4.72
N GLN A 285 -12.30 43.76 5.13
CA GLN A 285 -11.00 43.56 4.50
C GLN A 285 -11.14 43.05 3.06
N ARG A 286 -10.44 43.69 2.13
CA ARG A 286 -10.44 43.35 0.69
C ARG A 286 -9.07 42.98 0.15
N GLY A 287 -8.03 43.13 0.96
CA GLY A 287 -6.71 42.61 0.65
C GLY A 287 -5.60 43.26 1.45
N MET A 288 -4.44 42.62 1.42
CA MET A 288 -3.20 43.15 1.96
C MET A 288 -2.07 42.86 0.97
N LYS A 289 -1.14 43.81 0.79
CA LYS A 289 0.11 43.59 0.06
C LYS A 289 1.28 44.07 0.89
N THR A 290 2.32 43.24 0.99
CA THR A 290 3.61 43.61 1.56
C THR A 290 4.64 43.70 0.42
N LEU A 291 5.42 44.77 0.43
CA LEU A 291 6.37 45.10 -0.62
C LEU A 291 7.71 45.46 0.01
N THR A 292 8.78 44.88 -0.52
CA THR A 292 10.15 45.28 -0.18
C THR A 292 10.61 46.34 -1.17
N ILE A 293 10.82 47.56 -0.67
CA ILE A 293 11.35 48.67 -1.48
C ILE A 293 12.87 48.60 -1.45
N PRO A 294 13.53 48.51 -2.62
CA PRO A 294 14.97 48.35 -2.68
C PRO A 294 15.68 49.59 -2.17
N ALA A 295 16.88 49.38 -1.62
CA ALA A 295 17.76 50.46 -1.22
C ALA A 295 18.24 51.26 -2.45
N HIS A 296 18.55 52.54 -2.24
CA HIS A 296 19.13 53.40 -3.27
C HIS A 296 20.53 53.90 -2.89
N ASN A 297 21.33 54.27 -3.89
CA ASN A 297 22.73 54.70 -3.70
C ASN A 297 22.94 56.21 -3.82
N PHE A 298 21.87 57.01 -3.79
CA PHE A 298 21.98 58.46 -3.77
C PHE A 298 22.66 58.99 -2.50
N PRO A 299 23.29 60.18 -2.54
CA PRO A 299 24.11 60.69 -1.43
C PRO A 299 23.34 61.12 -0.19
N ALA A 300 22.02 61.35 -0.29
CA ALA A 300 21.17 61.79 0.81
C ALA A 300 19.82 61.06 0.78
N CYS A 301 19.12 61.08 1.91
CA CYS A 301 17.78 60.52 2.03
C CYS A 301 16.82 61.25 1.08
N ARG A 302 15.88 60.50 0.50
CA ARG A 302 14.93 61.03 -0.47
C ARG A 302 13.61 60.30 -0.45
N ASP A 303 12.63 60.94 -1.06
CA ASP A 303 11.32 60.37 -1.26
C ASP A 303 11.36 59.29 -2.35
N VAL A 304 10.71 58.15 -2.10
CA VAL A 304 10.61 57.04 -3.04
C VAL A 304 9.15 56.85 -3.43
N LEU A 305 8.86 57.02 -4.73
CA LEU A 305 7.53 56.85 -5.29
C LEU A 305 7.32 55.40 -5.72
N VAL A 306 6.42 54.71 -5.04
CA VAL A 306 5.97 53.35 -5.36
C VAL A 306 4.69 53.46 -6.17
N LYS A 307 4.69 52.91 -7.40
CA LYS A 307 3.56 52.96 -8.33
C LYS A 307 2.96 51.57 -8.55
N CYS A 308 1.76 51.55 -9.12
CA CYS A 308 1.13 50.35 -9.66
C CYS A 308 0.79 49.26 -8.62
N ILE A 309 0.48 49.65 -7.37
CA ILE A 309 0.01 48.71 -6.35
C ILE A 309 -1.46 48.37 -6.66
N ARG A 310 -1.70 47.21 -7.27
CA ARG A 310 -3.03 46.81 -7.76
C ARG A 310 -3.73 45.82 -6.83
N PHE A 311 -5.01 46.06 -6.56
CA PHE A 311 -5.94 45.12 -5.92
C PHE A 311 -7.04 44.74 -6.91
N VAL A 312 -7.32 43.45 -7.03
CA VAL A 312 -8.48 42.93 -7.76
C VAL A 312 -9.63 42.85 -6.77
N VAL A 313 -10.78 43.41 -7.13
CA VAL A 313 -11.95 43.50 -6.27
C VAL A 313 -13.17 42.96 -7.01
N PRO A 314 -13.55 41.69 -6.79
CA PRO A 314 -14.77 41.09 -7.33
C PRO A 314 -16.05 41.81 -6.89
N GLU A 315 -17.10 41.74 -7.71
CA GLU A 315 -18.43 42.31 -7.44
C GLU A 315 -19.39 41.31 -6.75
N ASP A 316 -19.09 40.01 -6.76
CA ASP A 316 -19.89 38.95 -6.09
C ASP A 316 -19.92 39.06 -4.55
N MET A 317 -19.08 39.93 -3.97
CA MET A 317 -19.13 40.33 -2.57
C MET A 317 -20.21 41.39 -2.27
N ASP A 318 -20.93 41.87 -3.28
CA ASP A 318 -22.08 42.79 -3.17
C ASP A 318 -23.38 42.00 -3.39
N THR A 319 -24.20 41.85 -2.35
CA THR A 319 -25.26 40.84 -2.27
C THR A 319 -26.56 41.19 -2.99
N SER A 320 -26.53 41.95 -4.09
CA SER A 320 -27.75 42.27 -4.85
C SER A 320 -27.52 42.39 -6.35
N CYS A 321 -28.46 41.87 -7.16
CA CYS A 321 -28.53 42.15 -8.60
C CYS A 321 -28.81 43.64 -8.91
N ARG A 322 -28.88 44.52 -7.91
CA ARG A 322 -29.17 45.95 -8.06
C ARG A 322 -27.91 46.81 -8.18
N SER A 323 -26.74 46.25 -7.95
CA SER A 323 -25.46 46.96 -8.04
C SER A 323 -24.58 46.36 -9.13
N GLY A 324 -24.91 46.67 -10.39
CA GLY A 324 -23.93 46.54 -11.46
C GLY A 324 -22.69 47.41 -11.21
N MET A 325 -21.66 47.31 -12.07
CA MET A 325 -20.41 48.11 -11.99
C MET A 325 -20.59 49.64 -11.83
N CYS A 326 -21.82 50.14 -12.00
CA CYS A 326 -22.18 51.54 -11.86
C CYS A 326 -22.46 51.98 -10.40
N SER A 327 -22.53 51.07 -9.43
CA SER A 327 -22.65 51.45 -8.02
C SER A 327 -21.34 52.04 -7.49
N ALA A 328 -21.47 53.07 -6.63
CA ALA A 328 -20.32 53.65 -5.94
C ALA A 328 -19.91 52.75 -4.77
N ARG A 329 -18.70 52.17 -4.85
CA ARG A 329 -18.08 51.40 -3.77
C ARG A 329 -17.02 52.25 -3.08
N ASN A 330 -17.05 52.30 -1.76
CA ASN A 330 -16.16 53.14 -0.96
C ASN A 330 -15.03 52.30 -0.37
N PHE A 331 -13.79 52.66 -0.68
CA PHE A 331 -12.61 51.94 -0.19
C PHE A 331 -11.73 52.84 0.65
N LYS A 332 -11.11 52.26 1.68
CA LYS A 332 -10.05 52.88 2.47
C LYS A 332 -8.77 52.07 2.31
N ALA A 333 -7.66 52.76 2.09
CA ALA A 333 -6.33 52.18 2.04
C ALA A 333 -5.50 52.68 3.23
N ARG A 334 -4.85 51.77 3.95
CA ARG A 334 -3.90 52.08 5.02
C ARG A 334 -2.50 51.65 4.60
N PHE A 335 -1.51 52.47 4.95
CA PHE A 335 -0.10 52.26 4.58
C PHE A 335 0.74 52.22 5.85
N ILE A 336 1.60 51.22 5.96
CA ILE A 336 2.56 51.07 7.06
C ILE A 336 3.94 50.89 6.43
N ALA A 337 4.91 51.70 6.83
CA ALA A 337 6.27 51.60 6.30
C ALA A 337 7.32 51.72 7.40
N HIS A 338 8.34 50.87 7.36
CA HIS A 338 9.51 50.93 8.24
C HIS A 338 10.77 50.44 7.54
N ASN A 339 11.93 50.93 7.98
CA ASN A 339 13.22 50.43 7.47
C ASN A 339 13.42 48.97 7.90
N ILE A 340 13.85 48.13 6.96
CA ILE A 340 14.24 46.74 7.22
C ILE A 340 15.64 46.72 7.83
N ASP A 341 16.53 47.54 7.27
CA ASP A 341 17.93 47.56 7.65
C ASP A 341 18.11 48.41 8.91
N ASN A 342 18.56 47.76 9.97
CA ASN A 342 18.91 48.37 11.24
C ASN A 342 20.36 48.03 11.57
N ASP A 343 21.09 49.04 12.04
CA ASP A 343 22.48 48.91 12.48
C ASP A 343 22.56 48.42 13.96
N PHE A 344 21.42 48.04 14.53
CA PHE A 344 21.32 47.48 15.88
C PHE A 344 21.80 46.03 15.89
N CYS A 345 22.98 45.82 16.46
CA CYS A 345 23.41 44.52 16.95
C CYS A 345 22.99 44.40 18.42
N CYS A 346 22.36 43.28 18.81
CA CYS A 346 22.27 42.92 20.22
C CYS A 346 23.69 42.75 20.79
N CYS A 347 23.90 43.22 22.02
CA CYS A 347 25.20 43.35 22.69
C CYS A 347 26.19 42.20 22.41
N ASP A 348 27.36 42.58 21.88
CA ASP A 348 28.65 41.87 21.82
C ASP A 348 28.65 40.39 22.24
N SER A 349 28.29 39.49 21.34
CA SER A 349 28.97 38.19 21.32
C SER A 349 30.28 38.38 20.57
N VAL A 350 31.34 38.66 21.35
CA VAL A 350 32.73 38.67 20.90
C VAL A 350 33.00 37.37 20.13
N ILE A 351 33.15 37.47 18.81
CA ILE A 351 33.79 36.41 18.02
C ILE A 351 35.25 36.81 17.96
N THR A 352 36.06 36.19 18.81
CA THR A 352 37.52 36.21 18.70
C THR A 352 37.89 35.62 17.33
N VAL A 353 38.67 36.40 16.57
CA VAL A 353 39.22 36.04 15.25
C VAL A 353 40.04 34.75 15.32
#